data_AF-A0A1S8TK76-F1
#
_entry.id   AF-A0A1S8TK76-F1
#
_cell.length_a   1.000
_cell.length_b   1.000
_cell.length_c   1.000
_cell.angle_alpha   90.00
_cell.angle_beta   90.00
_cell.angle_gamma   90.00
#
_symmetry.space_group_name_H-M   'P 1'
#
loop_
_entity.id
_entity.type
_entity.pdbx_description
1 polymer ?
#
loop_
_entity_poly.entity_id
_entity_poly.type
_entity_poly.pdbx_seq_one_letter_code
_entity_poly.pdbx_strand_id
1 'polypeptide(L)'
;MSSVYPWIYVDYRDNIWSFFQNDNKELNYSIMYGEGKWTKDTLIDKDVLEFAVHVEEDETIHIVYTNINGELKYCTMQDKQWVGKTLYEIEKYEVEIQNLKIKIIGADMHIFYLLVSNDGSDHGVLMHCTWNGKEIKNNTLYDIILTHSIRDHYTININEDMNLEIFFVTDEGDESSLNYSSYENNTWSEAKRLYGIQGEDIGFEVLVDKQNIHVLNKFREDSIYFFDHVRIDINGEIQEFRVYESSKELHEPILLIKSSKLYCCWLEEDKIFCASFEDEKWSSPFLVNRESELPVKQYNCFTYSAEYKSIRAMKVYGTDEPDFYLYIPSQLIANTSGVLKYERNRKNEDIGNEALQKLKLELSRVRLEKKSLENKIESLNIQLRKKQRSMEEYEERFARVLEQKRKADENYKVFLELQQNIKKELESTSNQLIEEKKSKANIENELKKCTEENILIKREVEKMSEENKRLFKELEFERNQTIMERLLKKKPN
;
A
#
# COMPACT_ATOMS: atom_id res chain seq x y z
N MET A 1 -14.52 -7.81 23.77
CA MET A 1 -15.61 -7.26 22.93
C MET A 1 -14.99 -6.15 22.10
N SER A 2 -14.96 -6.30 20.77
CA SER A 2 -14.53 -5.21 19.89
C SER A 2 -15.52 -4.06 20.07
N SER A 3 -15.04 -2.92 20.55
CA SER A 3 -15.86 -1.72 20.65
C SER A 3 -15.97 -1.12 19.26
N VAL A 4 -16.89 -1.62 18.44
CA VAL A 4 -17.25 -0.94 17.19
C VAL A 4 -17.95 0.34 17.60
N TYR A 5 -17.21 1.45 17.64
CA TYR A 5 -17.78 2.74 17.97
C TYR A 5 -18.90 3.06 16.98
N PRO A 6 -20.09 3.47 17.46
CA PRO A 6 -21.15 3.88 16.56
C PRO A 6 -20.70 5.03 15.67
N TRP A 7 -21.21 5.06 14.45
CA TRP A 7 -20.92 6.10 13.48
C TRP A 7 -22.07 7.09 13.42
N ILE A 8 -21.75 8.37 13.55
CA ILE A 8 -22.67 9.48 13.41
C ILE A 8 -22.40 10.21 12.09
N TYR A 9 -23.43 10.58 11.38
CA TYR A 9 -23.33 11.49 10.24
C TYR A 9 -24.34 12.63 10.40
N VAL A 10 -23.85 13.87 10.35
CA VAL A 10 -24.68 15.08 10.36
C VAL A 10 -24.79 15.61 8.93
N ASP A 11 -25.98 15.51 8.34
CA ASP A 11 -26.23 15.94 6.95
C ASP A 11 -26.39 17.47 6.81
N TYR A 12 -26.44 17.97 5.57
CA TYR A 12 -26.62 19.41 5.28
C TYR A 12 -27.91 20.04 5.85
N ARG A 13 -28.88 19.23 6.29
CA ARG A 13 -30.12 19.69 6.92
C ARG A 13 -30.07 19.56 8.44
N ASP A 14 -28.90 19.30 9.00
CA ASP A 14 -28.67 19.04 10.42
C ASP A 14 -29.44 17.81 10.93
N ASN A 15 -29.79 16.85 10.06
CA ASN A 15 -30.29 15.56 10.55
C ASN A 15 -29.11 14.71 11.00
N ILE A 16 -29.32 13.98 12.09
CA ILE A 16 -28.30 13.11 12.65
C ILE A 16 -28.65 11.67 12.30
N TRP A 17 -27.79 11.06 11.49
CA TRP A 17 -27.83 9.64 11.18
C TRP A 17 -26.95 8.90 12.17
N SER A 18 -27.47 7.84 12.77
CA SER A 18 -26.72 6.93 13.64
C SER A 18 -26.65 5.57 12.96
N PHE A 19 -25.44 5.05 12.78
CA PHE A 19 -25.16 3.70 12.27
C PHE A 19 -24.54 2.88 13.39
N PHE A 20 -25.14 1.74 13.69
CA PHE A 20 -24.74 0.93 14.83
C PHE A 20 -25.05 -0.55 14.60
N GLN A 21 -24.32 -1.39 15.31
CA GLN A 21 -24.62 -2.81 15.44
C GLN A 21 -25.39 -3.01 16.76
N ASN A 22 -26.53 -3.69 16.71
CA ASN A 22 -27.28 -4.04 17.92
C ASN A 22 -26.80 -5.38 18.52
N ASP A 23 -27.32 -5.74 19.70
CA ASP A 23 -26.96 -6.98 20.40
C ASP A 23 -27.24 -8.27 19.59
N ASN A 24 -28.12 -8.19 18.59
CA ASN A 24 -28.45 -9.31 17.69
C ASN A 24 -27.51 -9.41 16.48
N LYS A 25 -26.39 -8.66 16.47
CA LYS A 25 -25.47 -8.56 15.31
C LYS A 25 -26.14 -8.02 14.05
N GLU A 26 -27.17 -7.21 14.20
CA GLU A 26 -27.82 -6.53 13.08
C GLU A 26 -27.22 -5.14 12.92
N LEU A 27 -26.76 -4.82 11.71
CA LEU A 27 -26.35 -3.48 11.34
C LEU A 27 -27.60 -2.66 11.02
N ASN A 28 -27.83 -1.61 11.79
CA ASN A 28 -29.00 -0.75 11.69
C ASN A 28 -28.60 0.70 11.49
N TYR A 29 -29.57 1.50 11.05
CA TYR A 29 -29.50 2.94 11.16
C TYR A 29 -30.79 3.56 11.69
N SER A 30 -30.65 4.69 12.36
CA SER A 30 -31.75 5.57 12.78
C SER A 30 -31.41 7.02 12.41
N ILE A 31 -32.44 7.85 12.22
CA ILE A 31 -32.29 9.25 11.85
C ILE A 31 -33.06 10.11 12.84
N MET A 32 -32.40 11.12 13.38
CA MET A 32 -33.04 12.16 14.15
C MET A 32 -33.34 13.36 13.25
N TYR A 33 -34.63 13.61 13.01
CA TYR A 33 -35.12 14.77 12.25
C TYR A 33 -35.53 15.89 13.22
N GLY A 34 -34.66 16.88 13.46
CA GLY A 34 -34.93 17.98 14.40
C GLY A 34 -34.78 17.58 15.88
N GLU A 35 -35.54 18.23 16.79
CA GLU A 35 -35.34 18.05 18.24
C GLU A 35 -35.80 16.66 18.75
N GLY A 36 -34.81 15.81 19.05
CA GLY A 36 -34.86 14.73 20.05
C GLY A 36 -35.67 13.48 19.71
N LYS A 37 -36.14 13.31 18.47
CA LYS A 37 -36.91 12.11 18.08
C LYS A 37 -36.25 11.34 16.95
N TRP A 38 -35.74 10.17 17.31
CA TRP A 38 -35.23 9.17 16.39
C TRP A 38 -36.36 8.48 15.62
N THR A 39 -36.09 8.15 14.36
CA THR A 39 -36.87 7.13 13.64
C THR A 39 -36.70 5.76 14.28
N LYS A 40 -37.59 4.83 13.93
CA LYS A 40 -37.34 3.42 14.22
C LYS A 40 -36.08 2.94 13.52
N ASP A 41 -35.37 2.04 14.18
CA ASP A 41 -34.23 1.32 13.63
C ASP A 41 -34.62 0.66 12.33
N THR A 42 -33.82 0.91 11.29
CA THR A 42 -33.97 0.31 9.98
C THR A 42 -32.79 -0.61 9.72
N LEU A 43 -33.10 -1.88 9.48
CA LEU A 43 -32.12 -2.92 9.20
C LEU A 43 -31.40 -2.66 7.87
N ILE A 44 -30.06 -2.73 7.90
CA ILE A 44 -29.19 -2.73 6.71
C ILE A 44 -28.82 -4.17 6.35
N ASP A 45 -28.26 -4.92 7.29
CA ASP A 45 -27.92 -6.33 7.11
C ASP A 45 -27.84 -7.07 8.47
N LYS A 46 -27.83 -8.40 8.41
CA LYS A 46 -27.75 -9.28 9.57
C LYS A 46 -26.39 -9.95 9.68
N ASP A 47 -26.15 -10.52 10.86
CA ASP A 47 -24.95 -11.30 11.16
C ASP A 47 -23.66 -10.52 10.95
N VAL A 48 -23.70 -9.20 11.13
CA VAL A 48 -22.55 -8.31 10.98
C VAL A 48 -21.65 -8.48 12.20
N LEU A 49 -20.33 -8.53 11.97
CA LEU A 49 -19.32 -8.59 13.02
C LEU A 49 -18.69 -7.22 13.23
N GLU A 50 -18.29 -6.56 12.15
CA GLU A 50 -17.69 -5.23 12.20
C GLU A 50 -18.10 -4.40 11.00
N PHE A 51 -18.11 -3.07 11.16
CA PHE A 51 -18.45 -2.15 10.08
C PHE A 51 -17.70 -0.83 10.18
N ALA A 52 -17.50 -0.19 9.03
CA ALA A 52 -16.93 1.14 8.91
C ALA A 52 -17.77 1.96 7.93
N VAL A 53 -17.98 3.23 8.25
CA VAL A 53 -18.75 4.18 7.43
C VAL A 53 -17.80 5.21 6.84
N HIS A 54 -18.09 5.64 5.62
CA HIS A 54 -17.46 6.79 4.97
C HIS A 54 -18.53 7.62 4.28
N VAL A 55 -18.46 8.94 4.43
CA VAL A 55 -19.37 9.86 3.78
C VAL A 55 -18.57 10.78 2.86
N GLU A 56 -18.90 10.77 1.57
CA GLU A 56 -18.30 11.65 0.57
C GLU A 56 -18.88 13.07 0.63
N GLU A 57 -18.25 14.02 -0.05
CA GLU A 57 -18.67 15.43 -0.09
C GLU A 57 -20.05 15.64 -0.73
N ASP A 58 -20.50 14.72 -1.58
CA ASP A 58 -21.84 14.72 -2.18
C ASP A 58 -22.90 14.02 -1.31
N GLU A 59 -22.54 13.70 -0.07
CA GLU A 59 -23.34 12.98 0.93
C GLU A 59 -23.61 11.51 0.59
N THR A 60 -22.89 10.93 -0.36
CA THR A 60 -22.94 9.49 -0.61
C THR A 60 -22.36 8.75 0.60
N ILE A 61 -23.17 7.82 1.15
CA ILE A 61 -22.79 7.00 2.30
C ILE A 61 -22.28 5.66 1.80
N HIS A 62 -21.07 5.31 2.21
CA HIS A 62 -20.40 4.05 1.94
C HIS A 62 -20.27 3.30 3.25
N ILE A 63 -20.74 2.06 3.28
CA ILE A 63 -20.56 1.18 4.43
C ILE A 63 -19.84 -0.06 3.96
N VAL A 64 -18.74 -0.38 4.62
CA VAL A 64 -18.05 -1.66 4.46
C VAL A 64 -18.21 -2.42 5.76
N TYR A 65 -18.52 -3.70 5.68
CA TYR A 65 -18.76 -4.52 6.86
C TYR A 65 -18.39 -5.97 6.62
N THR A 66 -18.18 -6.69 7.71
CA THR A 66 -17.89 -8.12 7.72
C THR A 66 -19.03 -8.86 8.38
N ASN A 67 -19.23 -10.12 8.00
CA ASN A 67 -20.27 -10.95 8.63
C ASN A 67 -19.69 -12.24 9.22
N ILE A 68 -20.54 -12.98 9.93
CA ILE A 68 -20.18 -14.29 10.50
C ILE A 68 -19.78 -15.33 9.46
N ASN A 69 -19.97 -15.05 8.16
CA ASN A 69 -19.55 -15.91 7.06
C ASN A 69 -18.14 -15.65 6.58
N GLY A 70 -17.45 -14.63 7.11
CA GLY A 70 -16.14 -14.24 6.61
C GLY A 70 -16.23 -13.46 5.30
N GLU A 71 -17.41 -12.93 4.95
CA GLU A 71 -17.58 -12.08 3.78
C GLU A 71 -17.29 -10.63 4.13
N LEU A 72 -16.41 -9.99 3.36
CA LEU A 72 -16.24 -8.54 3.33
C LEU A 72 -17.25 -7.97 2.32
N LYS A 73 -18.20 -7.19 2.80
CA LYS A 73 -19.32 -6.65 2.03
C LYS A 73 -19.27 -5.13 1.99
N TYR A 74 -19.81 -4.57 0.93
CA TYR A 74 -20.01 -3.14 0.74
C TYR A 74 -21.48 -2.87 0.47
N CYS A 75 -22.01 -1.78 1.03
CA CYS A 75 -23.28 -1.22 0.63
C CYS A 75 -23.28 0.31 0.59
N THR A 76 -24.22 0.85 -0.17
CA THR A 76 -24.49 2.28 -0.31
C THR A 76 -25.99 2.51 -0.51
N MET A 77 -26.44 3.75 -0.32
CA MET A 77 -27.83 4.12 -0.48
C MET A 77 -28.11 4.55 -1.93
N GLN A 78 -28.99 3.83 -2.63
CA GLN A 78 -29.50 4.22 -3.96
C GLN A 78 -31.02 4.19 -3.96
N ASP A 79 -31.66 5.25 -4.46
CA ASP A 79 -33.12 5.38 -4.51
C ASP A 79 -33.84 5.07 -3.17
N LYS A 80 -33.22 5.49 -2.06
CA LYS A 80 -33.67 5.24 -0.66
C LYS A 80 -33.65 3.77 -0.23
N GLN A 81 -32.88 2.92 -0.92
CA GLN A 81 -32.63 1.54 -0.54
C GLN A 81 -31.13 1.26 -0.42
N TRP A 82 -30.77 0.43 0.54
CA TRP A 82 -29.40 -0.07 0.63
C TRP A 82 -29.17 -1.10 -0.47
N VAL A 83 -28.19 -0.83 -1.32
CA VAL A 83 -27.71 -1.76 -2.34
C VAL A 83 -26.30 -2.16 -1.99
N GLY A 84 -25.98 -3.45 -2.11
CA GLY A 84 -24.69 -3.97 -1.70
C GLY A 84 -24.14 -5.08 -2.59
N LYS A 85 -22.86 -5.36 -2.41
CA LYS A 85 -22.11 -6.45 -3.05
C LYS A 85 -21.10 -7.04 -2.09
N THR A 86 -20.87 -8.34 -2.21
CA THR A 86 -19.70 -8.98 -1.59
C THR A 86 -18.45 -8.55 -2.34
N LEU A 87 -17.48 -8.02 -1.62
CA LEU A 87 -16.18 -7.62 -2.15
C LEU A 87 -15.24 -8.82 -2.17
N TYR A 88 -15.14 -9.52 -1.05
CA TYR A 88 -14.19 -10.59 -0.86
C TYR A 88 -14.77 -11.61 0.11
N GLU A 89 -14.41 -12.88 -0.08
CA GLU A 89 -14.78 -13.98 0.82
C GLU A 89 -13.49 -14.56 1.37
N ILE A 90 -13.36 -14.56 2.69
CA ILE A 90 -12.22 -15.12 3.40
C ILE A 90 -12.53 -16.59 3.67
N GLU A 91 -11.54 -17.48 3.46
CA GLU A 91 -11.70 -18.88 3.81
C GLU A 91 -12.08 -19.00 5.29
N LYS A 92 -13.31 -19.50 5.50
CA LYS A 92 -13.94 -19.51 6.81
C LYS A 92 -13.24 -20.51 7.74
N TYR A 93 -13.39 -20.28 9.06
CA TYR A 93 -13.02 -21.15 10.20
C TYR A 93 -11.64 -20.96 10.85
N GLU A 94 -10.69 -20.26 10.23
CA GLU A 94 -9.36 -20.06 10.83
C GLU A 94 -9.10 -18.66 11.35
N VAL A 95 -9.76 -17.64 10.78
CA VAL A 95 -9.51 -16.23 11.11
C VAL A 95 -10.80 -15.43 11.32
N GLU A 96 -10.72 -14.39 12.15
CA GLU A 96 -11.72 -13.35 12.35
C GLU A 96 -11.19 -12.02 11.78
N ILE A 97 -12.07 -11.19 11.21
CA ILE A 97 -11.72 -9.84 10.77
C ILE A 97 -12.00 -8.86 11.91
N GLN A 98 -10.99 -8.08 12.28
CA GLN A 98 -11.08 -7.07 13.35
C GLN A 98 -10.50 -5.71 12.93
N ASN A 99 -10.90 -4.65 13.64
CA ASN A 99 -10.48 -3.26 13.47
C ASN A 99 -10.67 -2.73 12.04
N LEU A 100 -11.79 -3.04 11.38
CA LEU A 100 -12.10 -2.57 10.02
C LEU A 100 -12.11 -1.03 9.90
N LYS A 101 -11.34 -0.48 8.95
CA LYS A 101 -11.28 0.96 8.67
C LYS A 101 -11.28 1.22 7.16
N ILE A 102 -11.91 2.33 6.74
CA ILE A 102 -11.99 2.72 5.32
C ILE A 102 -11.58 4.16 5.07
N LYS A 103 -10.93 4.39 3.93
CA LYS A 103 -10.59 5.71 3.38
C LYS A 103 -10.85 5.71 1.87
N ILE A 104 -11.50 6.74 1.35
CA ILE A 104 -11.68 6.92 -0.09
C ILE A 104 -10.73 8.01 -0.55
N ILE A 105 -9.90 7.72 -1.55
CA ILE A 105 -8.95 8.65 -2.15
C ILE A 105 -9.13 8.60 -3.67
N GLY A 106 -9.61 9.70 -4.25
CA GLY A 106 -9.93 9.74 -5.67
C GLY A 106 -11.06 8.74 -5.99
N ALA A 107 -10.78 7.77 -6.86
CA ALA A 107 -11.74 6.74 -7.25
C ALA A 107 -11.56 5.41 -6.49
N ASP A 108 -10.55 5.32 -5.62
CA ASP A 108 -10.16 4.08 -4.96
C ASP A 108 -10.62 4.10 -3.49
N MET A 109 -11.32 3.05 -3.10
CA MET A 109 -11.63 2.74 -1.71
C MET A 109 -10.52 1.88 -1.13
N HIS A 110 -9.87 2.39 -0.09
CA HIS A 110 -8.86 1.70 0.69
C HIS A 110 -9.52 1.13 1.95
N ILE A 111 -9.47 -0.19 2.09
CA ILE A 111 -10.09 -0.96 3.16
C ILE A 111 -8.98 -1.65 3.94
N PHE A 112 -8.95 -1.43 5.25
CA PHE A 112 -7.94 -1.98 6.14
C PHE A 112 -8.62 -2.80 7.22
N TYR A 113 -7.98 -3.90 7.59
CA TYR A 113 -8.46 -4.77 8.65
C TYR A 113 -7.35 -5.71 9.13
N LEU A 114 -7.54 -6.29 10.30
CA LEU A 114 -6.70 -7.36 10.84
C LEU A 114 -7.36 -8.70 10.60
N LEU A 115 -6.59 -9.67 10.14
CA LEU A 115 -6.96 -11.09 10.23
C LEU A 115 -6.37 -11.64 11.52
N VAL A 116 -7.23 -12.03 12.44
CA VAL A 116 -6.85 -12.58 13.75
C VAL A 116 -7.16 -14.05 13.79
N SER A 117 -6.20 -14.89 14.13
CA SER A 117 -6.42 -16.34 14.20
C SER A 117 -7.40 -16.71 15.31
N ASN A 118 -8.31 -17.63 15.03
CA ASN A 118 -9.30 -18.14 15.98
C ASN A 118 -8.73 -19.25 16.89
N ASP A 119 -7.47 -19.65 16.70
CA ASP A 119 -6.79 -20.71 17.47
C ASP A 119 -6.28 -20.25 18.84
N GLY A 120 -6.48 -18.97 19.17
CA GLY A 120 -6.00 -18.35 20.40
C GLY A 120 -4.53 -17.93 20.33
N SER A 121 -3.91 -17.97 19.14
CA SER A 121 -2.63 -17.31 18.93
C SER A 121 -2.77 -15.79 19.03
N ASP A 122 -1.68 -15.16 19.44
CA ASP A 122 -1.50 -13.71 19.40
C ASP A 122 -1.16 -13.20 17.99
N HIS A 123 -1.27 -14.04 16.96
CA HIS A 123 -0.88 -13.66 15.61
C HIS A 123 -2.02 -12.95 14.88
N GLY A 124 -1.74 -11.74 14.41
CA GLY A 124 -2.60 -10.96 13.54
C GLY A 124 -1.89 -10.56 12.25
N VAL A 125 -2.63 -10.47 11.14
CA VAL A 125 -2.10 -10.01 9.86
C VAL A 125 -2.83 -8.75 9.43
N LEU A 126 -2.09 -7.64 9.29
CA LEU A 126 -2.62 -6.38 8.81
C LEU A 126 -2.79 -6.40 7.29
N MET A 127 -4.01 -6.20 6.84
CA MET A 127 -4.41 -6.28 5.44
C MET A 127 -4.76 -4.89 4.90
N HIS A 128 -4.43 -4.68 3.62
CA HIS A 128 -4.86 -3.52 2.84
C HIS A 128 -5.48 -3.98 1.52
N CYS A 129 -6.77 -3.76 1.38
CA CYS A 129 -7.56 -4.01 0.21
C CYS A 129 -7.85 -2.70 -0.52
N THR A 130 -7.67 -2.67 -1.83
CA THR A 130 -8.03 -1.54 -2.70
C THR A 130 -9.13 -1.95 -3.65
N TRP A 131 -10.19 -1.15 -3.72
CA TRP A 131 -11.34 -1.39 -4.58
C TRP A 131 -11.71 -0.13 -5.37
N ASN A 132 -11.71 -0.23 -6.71
CA ASN A 132 -11.98 0.90 -7.62
C ASN A 132 -13.39 0.87 -8.23
N GLY A 133 -14.33 0.15 -7.60
CA GLY A 133 -15.66 -0.14 -8.14
C GLY A 133 -15.70 -1.43 -8.97
N LYS A 134 -14.61 -1.78 -9.67
CA LYS A 134 -14.55 -2.94 -10.59
C LYS A 134 -13.66 -4.06 -10.09
N GLU A 135 -12.41 -3.74 -9.78
CA GLU A 135 -11.35 -4.67 -9.40
C GLU A 135 -11.00 -4.51 -7.93
N ILE A 136 -10.63 -5.63 -7.31
CA ILE A 136 -10.19 -5.69 -5.92
C ILE A 136 -8.77 -6.20 -5.90
N LYS A 137 -7.89 -5.53 -5.15
CA LYS A 137 -6.52 -5.94 -4.92
C LYS A 137 -6.25 -6.03 -3.43
N ASN A 138 -5.90 -7.22 -2.97
CA ASN A 138 -5.57 -7.48 -1.57
C ASN A 138 -4.06 -7.55 -1.41
N ASN A 139 -3.54 -6.85 -0.40
CA ASN A 139 -2.14 -6.89 -0.02
C ASN A 139 -2.03 -7.20 1.47
N THR A 140 -1.18 -8.17 1.81
CA THR A 140 -0.69 -8.34 3.18
C THR A 140 0.35 -7.28 3.47
N LEU A 141 0.18 -6.52 4.55
CA LEU A 141 1.11 -5.46 4.93
C LEU A 141 2.16 -5.97 5.91
N TYR A 142 1.70 -6.35 7.10
CA TYR A 142 2.59 -6.68 8.22
C TYR A 142 1.97 -7.77 9.08
N ASP A 143 2.83 -8.65 9.58
CA ASP A 143 2.52 -9.54 10.68
C ASP A 143 2.63 -8.75 11.98
N ILE A 144 1.62 -8.89 12.85
CA ILE A 144 1.50 -8.17 14.12
C ILE A 144 1.30 -9.21 15.21
N ILE A 145 2.08 -9.08 16.29
CA ILE A 145 1.85 -9.81 17.53
C ILE A 145 0.87 -8.96 18.35
N LEU A 146 -0.34 -9.47 18.50
CA LEU A 146 -1.46 -8.86 19.19
C LEU A 146 -1.26 -8.98 20.70
N THR A 147 -1.59 -7.92 21.43
CA THR A 147 -1.55 -7.93 22.89
C THR A 147 -2.92 -7.61 23.46
N HIS A 148 -3.29 -8.31 24.52
CA HIS A 148 -4.55 -8.09 25.23
C HIS A 148 -4.62 -6.70 25.88
N SER A 149 -3.46 -6.05 26.04
CA SER A 149 -3.36 -4.67 26.53
C SER A 149 -3.81 -3.63 25.50
N ILE A 150 -3.97 -3.98 24.22
CA ILE A 150 -4.30 -3.04 23.15
C ILE A 150 -5.65 -3.39 22.51
N ARG A 151 -6.52 -2.39 22.39
CA ARG A 151 -7.82 -2.55 21.70
C ARG A 151 -7.70 -2.25 20.20
N ASP A 152 -7.20 -1.06 19.87
CA ASP A 152 -6.97 -0.61 18.50
C ASP A 152 -5.49 -0.76 18.16
N HIS A 153 -5.15 -1.72 17.31
CA HIS A 153 -3.75 -2.04 17.00
C HIS A 153 -3.15 -1.16 15.90
N TYR A 154 -3.97 -0.37 15.19
CA TYR A 154 -3.48 0.51 14.15
C TYR A 154 -4.39 1.71 13.91
N THR A 155 -3.86 2.79 13.35
CA THR A 155 -4.62 3.94 12.84
C THR A 155 -4.14 4.32 11.44
N ILE A 156 -5.03 4.96 10.68
CA ILE A 156 -4.77 5.40 9.31
C ILE A 156 -5.01 6.90 9.21
N ASN A 157 -3.99 7.61 8.76
CA ASN A 157 -4.03 9.03 8.49
C ASN A 157 -3.86 9.26 6.98
N ILE A 158 -4.35 10.41 6.52
CA ILE A 158 -4.11 10.91 5.17
C ILE A 158 -3.33 12.19 5.33
N ASN A 159 -2.15 12.27 4.72
CA ASN A 159 -1.35 13.50 4.77
C ASN A 159 -1.80 14.51 3.70
N GLU A 160 -1.19 15.68 3.69
CA GLU A 160 -1.59 16.77 2.78
C GLU A 160 -1.40 16.45 1.30
N ASP A 161 -0.49 15.52 0.97
CA ASP A 161 -0.24 15.05 -0.38
C ASP A 161 -1.20 13.92 -0.78
N MET A 162 -2.23 13.64 0.02
CA MET A 162 -3.21 12.57 -0.16
C MET A 162 -2.60 11.16 -0.11
N ASN A 163 -1.44 11.00 0.51
CA ASN A 163 -0.84 9.70 0.76
C ASN A 163 -1.38 9.10 2.06
N LEU A 164 -1.49 7.78 2.11
CA LEU A 164 -1.91 7.08 3.33
C LEU A 164 -0.71 6.87 4.24
N GLU A 165 -0.93 7.07 5.53
CA GLU A 165 0.04 6.81 6.58
C GLU A 165 -0.61 5.85 7.56
N ILE A 166 0.09 4.76 7.88
CA ILE A 166 -0.36 3.76 8.83
C ILE A 166 0.59 3.74 10.01
N PHE A 167 -0.01 3.79 11.19
CA PHE A 167 0.68 3.62 12.46
C PHE A 167 0.11 2.38 13.11
N PHE A 168 0.96 1.44 13.50
CA PHE A 168 0.52 0.17 14.06
C PHE A 168 1.40 -0.27 15.21
N VAL A 169 0.84 -1.03 16.12
CA VAL A 169 1.52 -1.52 17.31
C VAL A 169 1.62 -3.04 17.24
N THR A 170 2.81 -3.56 17.54
CA THR A 170 3.08 -4.98 17.69
C THR A 170 3.78 -5.21 19.02
N ASP A 171 3.45 -6.31 19.70
CA ASP A 171 4.17 -6.74 20.89
C ASP A 171 5.56 -7.25 20.50
N GLU A 172 6.60 -6.70 21.12
CA GLU A 172 7.99 -7.18 21.00
C GLU A 172 8.45 -7.96 22.25
N GLY A 173 7.54 -8.15 23.23
CA GLY A 173 7.71 -8.98 24.41
C GLY A 173 8.02 -8.20 25.69
N ASP A 174 8.95 -7.24 25.63
CA ASP A 174 9.24 -6.31 26.74
C ASP A 174 8.50 -4.97 26.63
N GLU A 175 7.99 -4.66 25.44
CA GLU A 175 7.23 -3.45 25.15
C GLU A 175 6.33 -3.65 23.93
N SER A 176 5.34 -2.77 23.79
CA SER A 176 4.53 -2.63 22.60
C SER A 176 5.14 -1.59 21.66
N SER A 177 5.68 -2.04 20.53
CA SER A 177 6.42 -1.23 19.57
C SER A 177 5.48 -0.48 18.62
N LEU A 178 5.52 0.86 18.64
CA LEU A 178 4.81 1.69 17.68
C LEU A 178 5.63 1.83 16.40
N ASN A 179 5.02 1.44 15.29
CA ASN A 179 5.61 1.39 13.97
C ASN A 179 4.86 2.32 13.00
N TYR A 180 5.57 2.77 11.97
CA TYR A 180 5.06 3.67 10.95
C TYR A 180 5.37 3.15 9.55
N SER A 181 4.43 3.31 8.63
CA SER A 181 4.64 3.14 7.19
C SER A 181 3.77 4.09 6.38
N SER A 182 4.20 4.38 5.16
CA SER A 182 3.52 5.29 4.23
C SER A 182 3.24 4.60 2.91
N TYR A 183 2.12 4.96 2.28
CA TYR A 183 1.72 4.49 0.98
C TYR A 183 1.81 5.63 -0.03
N GLU A 184 2.77 5.51 -0.95
CA GLU A 184 3.00 6.47 -2.02
C GLU A 184 3.15 5.72 -3.35
N ASN A 185 2.60 6.28 -4.44
CA ASN A 185 2.74 5.72 -5.79
C ASN A 185 2.33 4.23 -5.90
N ASN A 186 1.24 3.87 -5.23
CA ASN A 186 0.70 2.51 -5.13
C ASN A 186 1.59 1.49 -4.39
N THR A 187 2.56 1.94 -3.60
CA THR A 187 3.48 1.06 -2.88
C THR A 187 3.63 1.49 -1.42
N TRP A 188 3.71 0.51 -0.52
CA TRP A 188 4.04 0.76 0.89
C TRP A 188 5.55 0.86 1.07
N SER A 189 5.98 1.79 1.93
CA SER A 189 7.35 1.83 2.42
C SER A 189 7.63 0.67 3.38
N GLU A 190 8.91 0.44 3.68
CA GLU A 190 9.28 -0.45 4.79
C GLU A 190 8.76 0.13 6.11
N ALA A 191 8.36 -0.74 7.03
CA ALA A 191 7.94 -0.33 8.36
C ALA A 191 9.14 0.21 9.14
N LYS A 192 8.97 1.37 9.74
CA LYS A 192 9.95 2.01 10.62
C LYS A 192 9.43 1.98 12.05
N ARG A 193 10.17 1.32 12.96
CA ARG A 193 9.94 1.43 14.40
C ARG A 193 10.20 2.86 14.86
N LEU A 194 9.23 3.42 15.59
CA LEU A 194 9.33 4.77 16.17
C LEU A 194 9.86 4.68 17.61
N TYR A 195 9.10 4.06 18.51
CA TYR A 195 9.44 3.89 19.92
C TYR A 195 8.57 2.78 20.54
N GLY A 196 8.89 2.36 21.77
CA GLY A 196 8.13 1.38 22.53
C GLY A 196 7.27 2.00 23.62
N ILE A 197 6.13 1.37 23.91
CA ILE A 197 5.20 1.73 24.98
C ILE A 197 5.18 0.58 25.99
N GLN A 198 5.34 0.92 27.27
CA GLN A 198 5.30 -0.02 28.38
C GLN A 198 4.00 0.11 29.19
N GLY A 199 3.67 -0.91 29.96
CA GLY A 199 2.48 -0.96 30.81
C GLY A 199 1.32 -1.76 30.24
N GLU A 200 0.14 -1.56 30.82
CA GLU A 200 -1.11 -2.23 30.46
C GLU A 200 -2.15 -1.23 29.93
N ASP A 201 -3.28 -1.71 29.40
CA ASP A 201 -4.37 -0.88 28.87
C ASP A 201 -3.86 0.22 27.91
N ILE A 202 -2.98 -0.21 27.00
CA ILE A 202 -2.32 0.63 26.01
C ILE A 202 -3.33 1.05 24.95
N GLY A 203 -3.38 2.34 24.69
CA GLY A 203 -4.10 2.93 23.57
C GLY A 203 -3.28 4.05 22.97
N PHE A 204 -3.51 4.37 21.71
CA PHE A 204 -2.83 5.48 21.09
C PHE A 204 -3.72 6.20 20.08
N GLU A 205 -3.45 7.48 19.91
CA GLU A 205 -4.06 8.30 18.89
C GLU A 205 -2.98 9.10 18.16
N VAL A 206 -3.10 9.21 16.84
CA VAL A 206 -2.12 9.88 16.01
C VAL A 206 -2.76 11.04 15.26
N LEU A 207 -2.18 12.23 15.44
CA LEU A 207 -2.50 13.42 14.67
C LEU A 207 -1.24 13.87 13.94
N VAL A 208 -1.32 13.92 12.61
CA VAL A 208 -0.20 14.37 11.77
C VAL A 208 -0.49 15.80 11.32
N ASP A 209 0.46 16.69 11.56
CA ASP A 209 0.48 18.03 10.98
C ASP A 209 1.65 18.20 10.00
N LYS A 210 1.81 19.41 9.43
CA LYS A 210 2.84 19.70 8.41
C LYS A 210 4.29 19.44 8.85
N GLN A 211 4.54 19.50 10.15
CA GLN A 211 5.89 19.51 10.72
C GLN A 211 6.14 18.34 11.66
N ASN A 212 5.08 17.82 12.28
CA ASN A 212 5.21 16.83 13.33
C ASN A 212 4.13 15.75 13.24
N ILE A 213 4.52 14.57 13.67
CA ILE A 213 3.61 13.51 14.08
C ILE A 213 3.40 13.69 15.58
N HIS A 214 2.16 13.88 16.00
CA HIS A 214 1.77 13.90 17.40
C HIS A 214 1.10 12.59 17.74
N VAL A 215 1.66 11.86 18.69
CA VAL A 215 1.09 10.62 19.21
C VAL A 215 0.70 10.85 20.66
N LEU A 216 -0.54 10.53 21.01
CA LEU A 216 -1.00 10.51 22.38
C LEU A 216 -1.11 9.06 22.83
N ASN A 217 -0.21 8.64 23.72
CA ASN A 217 -0.23 7.32 24.33
C ASN A 217 -1.09 7.36 25.60
N LYS A 218 -1.95 6.36 25.73
CA LYS A 218 -2.63 5.96 26.96
C LYS A 218 -1.96 4.68 27.44
N PHE A 219 -1.67 4.58 28.73
CA PHE A 219 -1.25 3.33 29.34
C PHE A 219 -1.48 3.37 30.86
N ARG A 220 -1.35 2.22 31.51
CA ARG A 220 -1.52 2.06 32.95
C ARG A 220 -0.30 1.35 33.54
N GLU A 221 0.25 1.92 34.60
CA GLU A 221 1.31 1.30 35.43
C GLU A 221 0.94 1.45 36.91
N ASP A 222 1.13 0.40 37.71
CA ASP A 222 0.87 0.43 39.16
C ASP A 222 -0.51 0.99 39.57
N SER A 223 -1.55 0.70 38.78
CA SER A 223 -2.92 1.22 38.94
C SER A 223 -3.10 2.72 38.71
N ILE A 224 -2.11 3.40 38.14
CA ILE A 224 -2.18 4.80 37.71
C ILE A 224 -2.28 4.81 36.18
N TYR A 225 -3.23 5.59 35.67
CA TYR A 225 -3.42 5.82 34.24
C TYR A 225 -2.66 7.06 33.81
N PHE A 226 -2.05 6.98 32.64
CA PHE A 226 -1.19 8.02 32.09
C PHE A 226 -1.62 8.40 30.68
N PHE A 227 -1.49 9.68 30.39
CA PHE A 227 -1.44 10.20 29.02
C PHE A 227 -0.08 10.84 28.78
N ASP A 228 0.66 10.30 27.81
CA ASP A 228 1.93 10.85 27.33
C ASP A 228 1.81 11.28 25.88
N HIS A 229 2.17 12.52 25.61
CA HIS A 229 2.23 13.07 24.27
C HIS A 229 3.66 12.96 23.74
N VAL A 230 3.82 12.21 22.67
CA VAL A 230 5.05 12.12 21.91
C VAL A 230 4.96 13.00 20.66
N ARG A 231 5.92 13.90 20.48
CA ARG A 231 6.11 14.70 19.27
C ARG A 231 7.30 14.14 18.49
N ILE A 232 7.09 13.83 17.22
CA ILE A 232 8.13 13.39 16.30
C ILE A 232 8.23 14.41 15.18
N ASP A 233 9.39 15.06 15.04
CA ASP A 233 9.59 16.08 14.01
C ASP A 233 9.96 15.48 12.63
N ILE A 234 10.09 16.33 11.62
CA ILE A 234 10.50 15.92 10.26
C ILE A 234 11.87 15.25 10.17
N ASN A 235 12.75 15.43 11.16
CA ASN A 235 14.07 14.81 11.23
C ASN A 235 14.01 13.47 11.96
N GLY A 236 12.88 13.13 12.57
CA GLY A 236 12.70 11.95 13.40
C GLY A 236 13.16 12.14 14.83
N GLU A 237 13.39 13.37 15.30
CA GLU A 237 13.64 13.65 16.71
C GLU A 237 12.35 13.43 17.51
N ILE A 238 12.47 12.61 18.56
CA ILE A 238 11.35 12.20 19.42
C ILE A 238 11.45 12.96 20.74
N GLN A 239 10.34 13.59 21.13
CA GLN A 239 10.20 14.30 22.39
C GLN A 239 8.93 13.87 23.09
N GLU A 240 8.99 13.70 24.40
CA GLU A 240 7.90 13.17 25.21
C GLU A 240 7.47 14.18 26.28
N PHE A 241 6.16 14.30 26.48
CA PHE A 241 5.54 15.25 27.37
C PHE A 241 4.39 14.60 28.14
N ARG A 242 4.48 14.58 29.48
CA ARG A 242 3.35 14.18 30.34
C ARG A 242 2.17 15.12 30.15
N VAL A 243 1.05 14.58 29.71
CA VAL A 243 -0.22 15.32 29.54
C VAL A 243 -0.97 15.32 30.86
N TYR A 244 -1.19 14.14 31.42
CA TYR A 244 -1.99 13.95 32.62
C TYR A 244 -1.74 12.57 33.24
N GLU A 245 -1.99 12.46 34.53
CA GLU A 245 -1.97 11.20 35.27
C GLU A 245 -3.10 11.18 36.31
N SER A 246 -3.74 10.02 36.49
CA SER A 246 -4.83 9.86 37.45
C SER A 246 -4.91 8.43 37.97
N SER A 247 -5.40 8.25 39.20
CA SER A 247 -5.78 6.93 39.71
C SER A 247 -7.14 6.45 39.20
N LYS A 248 -7.87 7.33 38.49
CA LYS A 248 -9.14 7.01 37.84
C LYS A 248 -8.88 6.63 36.39
N GLU A 249 -9.73 5.75 35.87
CA GLU A 249 -9.61 5.29 34.48
C GLU A 249 -9.80 6.46 33.51
N LEU A 250 -8.88 6.56 32.56
CA LEU A 250 -8.89 7.57 31.51
C LEU A 250 -9.42 6.93 30.23
N HIS A 251 -10.45 7.54 29.65
CA HIS A 251 -11.16 6.96 28.51
C HIS A 251 -11.12 7.87 27.29
N GLU A 252 -11.12 7.20 26.12
CA GLU A 252 -11.50 7.79 24.83
C GLU A 252 -10.85 9.15 24.54
N PRO A 253 -9.51 9.24 24.58
CA PRO A 253 -8.85 10.50 24.25
C PRO A 253 -9.16 10.92 22.80
N ILE A 254 -9.12 12.23 22.59
CA ILE A 254 -9.21 12.89 21.30
C ILE A 254 -8.11 13.95 21.20
N LEU A 255 -7.26 13.82 20.20
CA LEU A 255 -6.20 14.75 19.88
C LEU A 255 -6.62 15.64 18.70
N LEU A 256 -6.52 16.96 18.85
CA LEU A 256 -6.89 17.89 17.79
C LEU A 256 -6.02 19.15 17.76
N ILE A 257 -5.90 19.76 16.58
CA ILE A 257 -5.31 21.08 16.40
C ILE A 257 -6.43 22.09 16.16
N LYS A 258 -6.42 23.18 16.92
CA LYS A 258 -7.32 24.31 16.74
C LYS A 258 -6.58 25.63 16.89
N SER A 259 -6.76 26.55 15.95
CA SER A 259 -6.09 27.87 15.98
C SER A 259 -4.56 27.75 16.16
N SER A 260 -3.95 26.75 15.50
CA SER A 260 -2.52 26.40 15.60
C SER A 260 -2.02 26.01 17.00
N LYS A 261 -2.92 25.63 17.92
CA LYS A 261 -2.59 25.02 19.20
C LYS A 261 -3.07 23.57 19.22
N LEU A 262 -2.27 22.70 19.82
CA LEU A 262 -2.61 21.30 20.03
C LEU A 262 -3.42 21.18 21.34
N TYR A 263 -4.49 20.41 21.27
CA TYR A 263 -5.36 20.11 22.40
C TYR A 263 -5.55 18.60 22.51
N CYS A 264 -5.66 18.14 23.75
CA CYS A 264 -6.09 16.80 24.10
C CYS A 264 -7.37 16.94 24.92
N CYS A 265 -8.40 16.18 24.58
CA CYS A 265 -9.59 16.02 25.39
C CYS A 265 -9.78 14.54 25.73
N TRP A 266 -10.35 14.24 26.89
CA TRP A 266 -10.59 12.87 27.35
C TRP A 266 -11.79 12.80 28.30
N LEU A 267 -12.23 11.57 28.56
CA LEU A 267 -13.23 11.28 29.58
C LEU A 267 -12.58 10.75 30.86
N GLU A 268 -13.00 11.32 31.99
CA GLU A 268 -12.67 10.84 33.34
C GLU A 268 -13.95 10.99 34.19
N GLU A 269 -14.50 9.87 34.70
CA GLU A 269 -15.79 9.84 35.43
C GLU A 269 -16.95 10.53 34.66
N ASP A 270 -17.17 10.14 33.40
CA ASP A 270 -18.22 10.66 32.51
C ASP A 270 -18.13 12.18 32.22
N LYS A 271 -17.00 12.80 32.57
CA LYS A 271 -16.73 14.23 32.35
C LYS A 271 -15.66 14.44 31.30
N ILE A 272 -15.88 15.44 30.46
CA ILE A 272 -14.97 15.86 29.40
C ILE A 272 -13.98 16.86 29.98
N PHE A 273 -12.73 16.43 30.09
CA PHE A 273 -11.60 17.28 30.40
C PHE A 273 -10.83 17.59 29.12
N CYS A 274 -10.21 18.77 29.07
CA CYS A 274 -9.28 19.11 28.02
C CYS A 274 -8.03 19.80 28.59
N ALA A 275 -6.93 19.68 27.85
CA ALA A 275 -5.69 20.42 28.08
C ALA A 275 -5.16 20.95 26.75
N SER A 276 -4.36 22.02 26.81
CA SER A 276 -3.70 22.61 25.65
C SER A 276 -2.19 22.54 25.77
N PHE A 277 -1.52 22.29 24.67
CA PHE A 277 -0.06 22.28 24.60
C PHE A 277 0.47 23.64 24.13
N GLU A 278 1.31 24.28 24.94
CA GLU A 278 1.94 25.56 24.66
C GLU A 278 3.33 25.61 25.30
N ASP A 279 4.31 26.16 24.58
CA ASP A 279 5.70 26.30 25.05
C ASP A 279 6.30 25.00 25.64
N GLU A 280 6.10 23.90 24.91
CA GLU A 280 6.62 22.56 25.24
C GLU A 280 6.07 21.98 26.56
N LYS A 281 4.88 22.44 26.98
CA LYS A 281 4.20 21.96 28.18
C LYS A 281 2.69 21.86 27.97
N TRP A 282 2.10 20.89 28.63
CA TRP A 282 0.65 20.79 28.75
C TRP A 282 0.12 21.69 29.86
N SER A 283 -0.97 22.39 29.58
CA SER A 283 -1.71 23.14 30.58
C SER A 283 -2.35 22.20 31.59
N SER A 284 -2.69 22.71 32.78
CA SER A 284 -3.55 21.97 33.68
C SER A 284 -4.90 21.64 33.02
N PRO A 285 -5.46 20.43 33.25
CA PRO A 285 -6.76 20.05 32.72
C PRO A 285 -7.86 21.02 33.14
N PHE A 286 -8.78 21.32 32.22
CA PHE A 286 -9.98 22.08 32.51
C PHE A 286 -11.24 21.32 32.07
N LEU A 287 -12.26 21.37 32.92
CA LEU A 287 -13.56 20.72 32.69
C LEU A 287 -14.41 21.53 31.71
N VAL A 288 -14.95 20.87 30.68
CA VAL A 288 -15.74 21.54 29.64
C VAL A 288 -17.25 21.26 29.71
N ASN A 289 -17.68 20.07 30.12
CA ASN A 289 -19.11 19.73 30.27
C ASN A 289 -19.61 19.96 31.72
N ARG A 290 -19.76 21.23 32.13
CA ARG A 290 -20.16 21.56 33.51
C ARG A 290 -21.62 21.24 33.87
N GLU A 291 -22.50 21.10 32.88
CA GLU A 291 -23.96 21.13 33.08
C GLU A 291 -24.70 19.82 32.75
N SER A 292 -24.03 18.79 32.22
CA SER A 292 -24.66 17.51 31.84
C SER A 292 -24.40 16.44 32.90
N GLU A 293 -25.47 15.93 33.53
CA GLU A 293 -25.43 14.71 34.35
C GLU A 293 -25.51 13.43 33.50
N LEU A 294 -25.75 13.57 32.19
CA LEU A 294 -25.88 12.43 31.29
C LEU A 294 -24.49 11.84 30.98
N PRO A 295 -24.36 10.50 31.00
CA PRO A 295 -23.14 9.83 30.61
C PRO A 295 -22.81 10.14 29.15
N VAL A 296 -21.53 10.23 28.85
CA VAL A 296 -21.02 10.62 27.54
C VAL A 296 -20.04 9.55 27.07
N LYS A 297 -20.06 9.24 25.77
CA LYS A 297 -19.12 8.32 25.12
C LYS A 297 -18.66 8.84 23.77
N GLN A 298 -17.64 8.22 23.20
CA GLN A 298 -17.04 8.59 21.93
C GLN A 298 -17.82 8.00 20.76
N TYR A 299 -17.91 8.81 19.71
CA TYR A 299 -18.49 8.44 18.43
C TYR A 299 -17.52 8.80 17.31
N ASN A 300 -17.49 7.98 16.26
CA ASN A 300 -16.91 8.40 15.00
C ASN A 300 -17.94 9.25 14.26
N CYS A 301 -17.57 10.44 13.78
CA CYS A 301 -18.52 11.38 13.22
C CYS A 301 -18.07 11.95 11.87
N PHE A 302 -18.97 11.95 10.89
CA PHE A 302 -18.86 12.79 9.71
C PHE A 302 -19.75 14.02 9.87
N THR A 303 -19.16 15.21 9.72
CA THR A 303 -19.90 16.47 9.73
C THR A 303 -19.17 17.52 8.89
N TYR A 304 -19.89 18.53 8.43
CA TYR A 304 -19.32 19.64 7.70
C TYR A 304 -18.41 20.47 8.61
N SER A 305 -17.12 20.53 8.26
CA SER A 305 -16.18 21.42 8.93
C SER A 305 -16.12 22.76 8.22
N ALA A 306 -16.57 23.83 8.90
CA ALA A 306 -16.48 25.19 8.39
C ALA A 306 -15.02 25.66 8.16
N GLU A 307 -14.06 25.09 8.91
CA GLU A 307 -12.63 25.40 8.76
C GLU A 307 -12.07 24.88 7.44
N TYR A 308 -12.46 23.67 7.05
CA TYR A 308 -11.98 23.00 5.84
C TYR A 308 -12.94 23.12 4.66
N LYS A 309 -14.15 23.65 4.88
CA LYS A 309 -15.26 23.76 3.93
C LYS A 309 -15.63 22.43 3.27
N SER A 310 -15.56 21.35 4.05
CA SER A 310 -15.64 19.98 3.55
C SER A 310 -16.19 19.06 4.63
N ILE A 311 -16.85 17.98 4.25
CA ILE A 311 -17.26 16.90 5.17
C ILE A 311 -16.01 16.15 5.62
N ARG A 312 -15.85 15.98 6.93
CA ARG A 312 -14.69 15.26 7.49
C ARG A 312 -15.07 14.30 8.60
N ALA A 313 -14.37 13.17 8.62
CA ALA A 313 -14.35 12.27 9.76
C ALA A 313 -13.61 12.93 10.94
N MET A 314 -14.20 12.85 12.12
CA MET A 314 -13.60 13.27 13.38
C MET A 314 -14.17 12.42 14.52
N LYS A 315 -13.44 12.33 15.63
CA LYS A 315 -13.98 11.78 16.88
C LYS A 315 -14.70 12.88 17.63
N VAL A 316 -15.83 12.54 18.24
CA VAL A 316 -16.67 13.45 19.04
C VAL A 316 -17.18 12.72 20.27
N TYR A 317 -17.61 13.47 21.27
CA TYR A 317 -18.35 12.89 22.40
C TYR A 317 -19.84 13.11 22.21
N GLY A 318 -20.68 12.19 22.69
CA GLY A 318 -22.12 12.34 22.68
C GLY A 318 -22.82 11.62 23.82
N THR A 319 -24.03 12.08 24.16
CA THR A 319 -24.89 11.38 25.12
C THR A 319 -25.58 10.18 24.48
N ASP A 320 -26.12 9.29 25.31
CA ASP A 320 -27.03 8.25 24.86
C ASP A 320 -28.50 8.74 24.79
N GLU A 321 -29.32 8.05 24.00
CA GLU A 321 -30.73 8.37 23.72
C GLU A 321 -31.58 8.50 25.01
N PRO A 322 -32.61 9.39 25.06
CA PRO A 322 -33.33 10.03 23.96
C PRO A 322 -32.87 11.46 23.60
N ASP A 323 -32.25 12.18 24.53
CA ASP A 323 -31.79 13.55 24.31
C ASP A 323 -30.33 13.53 23.85
N PHE A 324 -30.13 13.18 22.57
CA PHE A 324 -28.80 13.06 21.98
C PHE A 324 -28.15 14.44 21.80
N TYR A 325 -27.08 14.70 22.54
CA TYR A 325 -26.26 15.91 22.45
C TYR A 325 -24.88 15.54 21.91
N LEU A 326 -24.47 16.22 20.85
CA LEU A 326 -23.15 16.07 20.26
C LEU A 326 -22.19 17.15 20.80
N TYR A 327 -21.08 16.71 21.37
CA TYR A 327 -20.01 17.56 21.88
C TYR A 327 -18.80 17.47 20.95
N ILE A 328 -18.71 18.41 20.02
CA ILE A 328 -17.58 18.52 19.08
C ILE A 328 -16.40 19.18 19.82
N PRO A 329 -15.26 18.50 20.02
CA PRO A 329 -14.15 19.04 20.83
C PRO A 329 -13.66 20.42 20.38
N SER A 330 -13.60 20.66 19.07
CA SER A 330 -13.22 21.97 18.54
C SER A 330 -14.19 23.08 18.96
N GLN A 331 -15.49 22.81 19.12
CA GLN A 331 -16.47 23.79 19.58
C GLN A 331 -16.39 24.01 21.10
N LEU A 332 -16.18 22.94 21.86
CA LEU A 332 -15.99 22.96 23.31
C LEU A 332 -14.88 23.94 23.73
N ILE A 333 -13.75 23.89 23.02
CA ILE A 333 -12.57 24.73 23.30
C ILE A 333 -12.79 26.21 22.91
N ALA A 334 -13.74 26.54 22.02
CA ALA A 334 -14.05 27.94 21.68
C ALA A 334 -14.79 28.66 22.83
N ASN A 335 -15.71 27.93 23.46
CA ASN A 335 -16.70 28.48 24.38
C ASN A 335 -16.14 28.75 25.80
N THR A 336 -14.91 28.34 26.08
CA THR A 336 -14.20 28.68 27.34
C THR A 336 -13.77 30.15 27.40
N SER A 337 -13.83 30.90 26.29
CA SER A 337 -13.56 32.35 26.24
C SER A 337 -14.80 33.25 26.41
N GLY A 338 -15.97 32.67 26.66
CA GLY A 338 -17.21 33.41 26.88
C GLY A 338 -18.39 32.48 26.70
N VAL A 339 -19.09 32.22 27.81
CA VAL A 339 -20.32 31.42 27.83
C VAL A 339 -21.35 32.10 26.92
N LEU A 340 -21.60 31.49 25.76
CA LEU A 340 -22.84 31.69 25.02
C LEU A 340 -23.65 30.42 25.16
N LYS A 341 -24.51 30.41 26.19
CA LYS A 341 -25.75 29.65 26.09
C LYS A 341 -26.48 30.16 24.86
N TYR A 342 -26.89 29.23 23.99
CA TYR A 342 -27.83 29.54 22.93
C TYR A 342 -29.19 29.84 23.59
N GLU A 343 -29.35 31.04 24.13
CA GLU A 343 -30.65 31.61 24.50
C GLU A 343 -30.90 32.83 23.62
N ARG A 344 -31.97 32.75 22.83
CA ARG A 344 -32.49 33.85 22.01
C ARG A 344 -32.82 35.05 22.91
N ASN A 345 -32.27 36.20 22.51
CA ASN A 345 -32.71 37.57 22.80
C ASN A 345 -32.56 38.10 24.25
N ARG A 346 -31.64 39.06 24.42
CA ARG A 346 -31.99 40.45 24.75
C ARG A 346 -30.84 41.41 24.41
N LYS A 347 -31.21 42.54 23.81
CA LYS A 347 -30.36 43.64 23.37
C LYS A 347 -30.06 44.61 24.52
N ASN A 348 -28.91 45.29 24.39
CA ASN A 348 -28.40 46.49 25.09
C ASN A 348 -27.69 46.16 26.42
N GLU A 349 -26.49 46.68 26.75
CA GLU A 349 -25.78 47.92 26.42
C GLU A 349 -24.25 47.69 26.47
N ASP A 350 -23.45 48.32 25.60
CA ASP A 350 -22.20 49.09 25.93
C ASP A 350 -21.35 49.37 24.66
N ILE A 351 -21.78 50.34 23.85
CA ILE A 351 -21.28 50.60 22.48
C ILE A 351 -19.90 51.30 22.46
N GLY A 352 -19.40 51.79 23.60
CA GLY A 352 -18.12 52.53 23.66
C GLY A 352 -16.87 51.66 23.74
N ASN A 353 -16.97 50.50 24.39
CA ASN A 353 -15.83 49.61 24.68
C ASN A 353 -15.71 48.46 23.66
N GLU A 354 -16.83 48.07 23.03
CA GLU A 354 -16.88 47.04 21.98
C GLU A 354 -16.05 47.42 20.75
N ALA A 355 -16.12 48.66 20.27
CA ALA A 355 -15.40 49.07 19.05
C ALA A 355 -13.87 49.02 19.24
N LEU A 356 -13.38 49.43 20.41
CA LEU A 356 -11.95 49.39 20.75
C LEU A 356 -11.46 47.95 20.96
N GLN A 357 -12.26 47.10 21.59
CA GLN A 357 -11.97 45.67 21.73
C GLN A 357 -11.99 44.95 20.38
N LYS A 358 -12.95 45.27 19.51
CA LYS A 358 -13.06 44.70 18.16
C LYS A 358 -11.85 45.08 17.30
N LEU A 359 -11.41 46.34 17.36
CA LEU A 359 -10.18 46.80 16.71
C LEU A 359 -8.92 46.10 17.26
N LYS A 360 -8.83 45.85 18.57
CA LYS A 360 -7.70 45.10 19.17
C LYS A 360 -7.69 43.62 18.77
N LEU A 361 -8.87 43.00 18.70
CA LEU A 361 -9.04 41.62 18.24
C LEU A 361 -8.67 41.51 16.76
N GLU A 362 -9.11 42.46 15.94
CA GLU A 362 -8.83 42.50 14.50
C GLU A 362 -7.34 42.77 14.24
N LEU A 363 -6.71 43.67 14.99
CA LEU A 363 -5.25 43.88 14.92
C LEU A 363 -4.47 42.62 15.33
N SER A 364 -4.91 41.91 16.36
CA SER A 364 -4.31 40.64 16.79
C SER A 364 -4.48 39.56 15.72
N ARG A 365 -5.67 39.47 15.11
CA ARG A 365 -5.96 38.56 14.00
C ARG A 365 -5.07 38.83 12.80
N VAL A 366 -4.93 40.09 12.38
CA VAL A 366 -4.07 40.49 11.26
C VAL A 366 -2.59 40.20 11.54
N ARG A 367 -2.12 40.37 12.78
CA ARG A 367 -0.75 39.99 13.17
C ARG A 367 -0.52 38.48 13.11
N LEU A 368 -1.49 37.69 13.54
CA LEU A 368 -1.44 36.23 13.47
C LEU A 368 -1.49 35.74 12.01
N GLU A 369 -2.35 36.35 11.19
CA GLU A 369 -2.44 36.05 9.75
C GLU A 369 -1.14 36.40 9.03
N LYS A 370 -0.52 37.54 9.35
CA LYS A 370 0.81 37.89 8.83
C LYS A 370 1.85 36.83 9.21
N LYS A 371 1.91 36.41 10.48
CA LYS A 371 2.86 35.37 10.94
C LYS A 371 2.59 34.02 10.24
N SER A 372 1.32 33.68 10.04
CA SER A 372 0.91 32.48 9.28
C SER A 372 1.37 32.53 7.82
N LEU A 373 1.20 33.68 7.17
CA LEU A 373 1.65 33.89 5.80
C LEU A 373 3.18 33.88 5.68
N GLU A 374 3.91 34.46 6.62
CA GLU A 374 5.37 34.39 6.70
C GLU A 374 5.86 32.94 6.81
N ASN A 375 5.24 32.15 7.70
CA ASN A 375 5.53 30.72 7.83
C ASN A 375 5.20 29.94 6.54
N LYS A 376 4.12 30.30 5.85
CA LYS A 376 3.74 29.70 4.57
C LYS A 376 4.75 30.02 3.46
N ILE A 377 5.28 31.24 3.42
CA ILE A 377 6.33 31.64 2.49
C ILE A 377 7.61 30.85 2.76
N GLU A 378 8.01 30.70 4.02
CA GLU A 378 9.19 29.93 4.40
C GLU A 378 9.05 28.44 4.01
N SER A 379 7.90 27.84 4.30
CA SER A 379 7.57 26.47 3.89
C SER A 379 7.62 26.29 2.37
N LEU A 380 6.99 27.19 1.61
CA LEU A 380 7.02 27.15 0.14
C LEU A 380 8.44 27.29 -0.41
N ASN A 381 9.29 28.11 0.21
CA ASN A 381 10.69 28.23 -0.18
C ASN A 381 11.50 26.95 0.07
N ILE A 382 11.23 26.24 1.17
CA ILE A 382 11.85 24.94 1.44
C ILE A 382 11.40 23.90 0.43
N GLN A 383 10.10 23.84 0.13
CA GLN A 383 9.55 22.93 -0.90
C GLN A 383 10.15 23.23 -2.28
N LEU A 384 10.27 24.52 -2.64
CA LEU A 384 10.88 24.94 -3.90
C LEU A 384 12.34 24.45 -4.01
N ARG A 385 13.14 24.61 -2.94
CA ARG A 385 14.52 24.10 -2.90
C ARG A 385 14.59 22.58 -3.01
N LYS A 386 13.67 21.84 -2.37
CA LYS A 386 13.59 20.38 -2.51
C LYS A 386 13.27 19.98 -3.95
N LYS A 387 12.26 20.61 -4.57
CA LYS A 387 11.89 20.35 -5.97
C LYS A 387 13.02 20.69 -6.95
N GLN A 388 13.78 21.76 -6.71
CA GLN A 388 14.97 22.10 -7.50
C GLN A 388 16.03 21.00 -7.44
N ARG A 389 16.36 20.48 -6.24
CA ARG A 389 17.30 19.36 -6.10
C ARG A 389 16.80 18.09 -6.81
N SER A 390 15.52 17.75 -6.65
CA SER A 390 14.94 16.60 -7.36
C SER A 390 15.03 16.78 -8.88
N MET A 391 14.82 18.01 -9.38
CA MET A 391 14.94 18.30 -10.82
C MET A 391 16.37 18.10 -11.33
N GLU A 392 17.39 18.55 -10.57
CA GLU A 392 18.80 18.30 -10.88
C GLU A 392 19.12 16.80 -10.90
N GLU A 393 18.60 16.03 -9.94
CA GLU A 393 18.75 14.55 -9.93
C GLU A 393 18.07 13.88 -11.13
N TYR A 394 16.89 14.34 -11.53
CA TYR A 394 16.20 13.83 -12.72
C TYR A 394 16.95 14.16 -14.01
N GLU A 395 17.51 15.36 -14.14
CA GLU A 395 18.34 15.75 -15.28
C GLU A 395 19.59 14.87 -15.39
N GLU A 396 20.25 14.57 -14.27
CA GLU A 396 21.42 13.69 -14.27
C GLU A 396 21.04 12.23 -14.63
N ARG A 397 19.92 11.72 -14.12
CA ARG A 397 19.39 10.41 -14.52
C ARG A 397 19.05 10.38 -16.00
N PHE A 398 18.41 11.43 -16.52
CA PHE A 398 18.05 11.54 -17.93
C PHE A 398 19.28 11.54 -18.84
N ALA A 399 20.33 12.28 -18.46
CA ALA A 399 21.62 12.28 -19.16
C ALA A 399 22.25 10.88 -19.21
N ARG A 400 22.21 10.13 -18.10
CA ARG A 400 22.70 8.75 -18.04
C ARG A 400 21.92 7.81 -18.96
N VAL A 401 20.59 7.91 -18.99
CA VAL A 401 19.73 7.12 -19.89
C VAL A 401 20.01 7.46 -21.35
N LEU A 402 20.22 8.73 -21.68
CA LEU A 402 20.52 9.16 -23.04
C LEU A 402 21.84 8.55 -23.55
N GLU A 403 22.88 8.53 -22.71
CA GLU A 403 24.17 7.91 -23.06
C GLU A 403 24.08 6.39 -23.18
N GLN A 404 23.30 5.73 -22.32
CA GLN A 404 23.03 4.29 -22.44
C GLN A 404 22.30 3.96 -23.76
N LYS A 405 21.32 4.78 -24.13
CA LYS A 405 20.61 4.64 -25.41
C LYS A 405 21.57 4.80 -26.59
N ARG A 406 22.45 5.80 -26.56
CA ARG A 406 23.46 6.03 -27.60
C ARG A 406 24.37 4.80 -27.79
N LYS A 407 24.85 4.22 -26.68
CA LYS A 407 25.65 2.97 -26.70
C LYS A 407 24.86 1.77 -27.24
N ALA A 408 23.58 1.66 -26.89
CA ALA A 408 22.72 0.60 -27.40
C ALA A 408 22.50 0.73 -28.92
N ASP A 409 22.29 1.95 -29.42
CA ASP A 409 22.15 2.23 -30.85
C ASP A 409 23.44 1.93 -31.64
N GLU A 410 24.61 2.25 -31.08
CA GLU A 410 25.91 1.87 -31.65
C GLU A 410 26.09 0.35 -31.70
N ASN A 411 25.80 -0.35 -30.60
CA ASN A 411 25.87 -1.81 -30.56
C ASN A 411 24.90 -2.47 -31.55
N TYR A 412 23.72 -1.90 -31.74
CA TYR A 412 22.74 -2.40 -32.70
C TYR A 412 23.24 -2.26 -34.15
N LYS A 413 23.91 -1.15 -34.49
CA LYS A 413 24.55 -0.98 -35.80
C LYS A 413 25.64 -2.03 -36.05
N VAL A 414 26.50 -2.26 -35.05
CA VAL A 414 27.54 -3.30 -35.14
C VAL A 414 26.90 -4.67 -35.36
N PHE A 415 25.82 -4.98 -34.64
CA PHE A 415 25.09 -6.24 -34.81
C PHE A 415 24.52 -6.41 -36.22
N LEU A 416 23.95 -5.35 -36.81
CA LEU A 416 23.45 -5.38 -38.18
C LEU A 416 24.55 -5.64 -39.21
N GLU A 417 25.72 -5.01 -39.07
CA GLU A 417 26.87 -5.26 -39.94
C GLU A 417 27.36 -6.71 -39.81
N LEU A 418 27.43 -7.23 -38.59
CA LEU A 418 27.82 -8.61 -38.31
C LEU A 418 26.84 -9.60 -38.94
N GLN A 419 25.54 -9.34 -38.85
CA GLN A 419 24.50 -10.15 -39.48
C GLN A 419 24.66 -10.18 -41.01
N GLN A 420 24.95 -9.04 -41.63
CA GLN A 420 25.18 -8.97 -43.08
C GLN A 420 26.43 -9.73 -43.51
N ASN A 421 27.51 -9.66 -42.75
CA ASN A 421 28.74 -10.40 -43.03
C ASN A 421 28.53 -11.91 -42.91
N ILE A 422 27.88 -12.37 -41.83
CA ILE A 422 27.53 -13.80 -41.67
C ILE A 422 26.69 -14.28 -42.85
N LYS A 423 25.72 -13.48 -43.31
CA LYS A 423 24.89 -13.85 -44.46
C LYS A 423 25.71 -14.02 -45.74
N LYS A 424 26.67 -13.11 -46.00
CA LYS A 424 27.57 -13.21 -47.17
C LYS A 424 28.50 -14.42 -47.08
N GLU A 425 29.06 -14.70 -45.90
CA GLU A 425 29.88 -15.88 -45.69
C GLU A 425 29.09 -17.16 -45.92
N LEU A 426 27.85 -17.24 -45.40
CA LEU A 426 26.97 -18.39 -45.59
C LEU A 426 26.67 -18.64 -47.08
N GLU A 427 26.40 -17.58 -47.86
CA GLU A 427 26.19 -17.67 -49.31
C GLU A 427 27.46 -18.15 -50.03
N SER A 428 28.63 -17.64 -49.65
CA SER A 428 29.93 -18.08 -50.19
C SER A 428 30.19 -19.56 -49.92
N THR A 429 30.03 -20.00 -48.67
CA THR A 429 30.22 -21.41 -48.28
C THR A 429 29.21 -22.32 -48.97
N SER A 430 27.96 -21.87 -49.15
CA SER A 430 26.94 -22.62 -49.90
C SER A 430 27.35 -22.83 -51.36
N ASN A 431 27.88 -21.79 -52.01
CA ASN A 431 28.37 -21.89 -53.39
C ASN A 431 29.57 -22.83 -53.51
N GLN A 432 30.55 -22.74 -52.59
CA GLN A 432 31.69 -23.65 -52.55
C GLN A 432 31.23 -25.12 -52.39
N LEU A 433 30.24 -25.37 -51.52
CA LEU A 433 29.70 -26.71 -51.33
C LEU A 433 29.03 -27.26 -52.60
N ILE A 434 28.38 -26.40 -53.39
CA ILE A 434 27.79 -26.79 -54.69
C ILE A 434 28.89 -27.17 -55.69
N GLU A 435 29.98 -26.40 -55.74
CA GLU A 435 31.13 -26.69 -56.61
C GLU A 435 31.84 -27.99 -56.20
N GLU A 436 32.09 -28.20 -54.91
CA GLU A 436 32.68 -29.45 -54.43
C GLU A 436 31.80 -30.65 -54.75
N LYS A 437 30.47 -30.53 -54.62
CA LYS A 437 29.53 -31.60 -55.02
C LYS A 437 29.62 -31.92 -56.51
N LYS A 438 29.76 -30.90 -57.37
CA LYS A 438 29.94 -31.11 -58.82
C LYS A 438 31.28 -31.78 -59.12
N SER A 439 32.36 -31.31 -58.50
CA SER A 439 33.71 -31.88 -58.67
C SER A 439 33.73 -33.34 -58.22
N LYS A 440 33.16 -33.64 -57.05
CA LYS A 440 33.02 -35.01 -56.54
C LYS A 440 32.28 -35.92 -57.51
N ALA A 441 31.13 -35.49 -58.04
CA ALA A 441 30.38 -36.27 -59.03
C ALA A 441 31.20 -36.53 -60.31
N ASN A 442 32.03 -35.57 -60.73
CA ASN A 442 32.89 -35.72 -61.89
C ASN A 442 34.02 -36.73 -61.65
N ILE A 443 34.67 -36.64 -60.49
CA ILE A 443 35.71 -37.60 -60.06
C ILE A 443 35.12 -39.01 -59.94
N GLU A 444 33.92 -39.16 -59.37
CA GLU A 444 33.24 -40.46 -59.27
C GLU A 444 32.97 -41.08 -60.66
N ASN A 445 32.58 -40.26 -61.64
CA ASN A 445 32.41 -40.71 -63.03
C ASN A 445 33.74 -41.11 -63.69
N GLU A 446 34.80 -40.33 -63.51
CA GLU A 446 36.13 -40.68 -64.04
C GLU A 446 36.69 -41.95 -63.39
N LEU A 447 36.52 -42.10 -62.06
CA LEU A 447 36.93 -43.30 -61.33
C LEU A 447 36.21 -44.54 -61.88
N LYS A 448 34.91 -44.41 -62.18
CA LYS A 448 34.11 -45.49 -62.78
C LYS A 448 34.64 -45.89 -64.17
N LYS A 449 34.97 -44.90 -65.00
CA LYS A 449 35.56 -45.16 -66.32
C LYS A 449 36.93 -45.86 -66.21
N CYS A 450 37.79 -45.37 -65.32
CA CYS A 450 39.12 -45.94 -65.12
C CYS A 450 39.06 -47.36 -64.53
N THR A 451 38.07 -47.66 -63.69
CA THR A 451 37.85 -49.03 -63.18
C THR A 451 37.36 -49.97 -64.27
N GLU A 452 36.48 -49.53 -65.16
CA GLU A 452 36.07 -50.28 -66.35
C GLU A 452 37.25 -50.57 -67.29
N GLU A 453 38.10 -49.57 -67.57
CA GLU A 453 39.33 -49.72 -68.37
C GLU A 453 40.33 -50.69 -67.72
N ASN A 454 40.56 -50.59 -66.40
CA ASN A 454 41.43 -51.51 -65.68
C ASN A 454 40.94 -52.96 -65.72
N ILE A 455 39.62 -53.19 -65.67
CA ILE A 455 39.03 -54.53 -65.83
C ILE A 455 39.33 -55.07 -67.23
N LEU A 456 39.23 -54.22 -68.25
CA LEU A 456 39.52 -54.61 -69.64
C LEU A 456 40.99 -54.98 -69.82
N ILE A 457 41.90 -54.14 -69.34
CA ILE A 457 43.35 -54.37 -69.42
C ILE A 457 43.73 -55.65 -68.66
N LYS A 458 43.17 -55.88 -67.46
CA LYS A 458 43.42 -57.13 -66.72
C LYS A 458 43.07 -58.37 -67.54
N ARG A 459 41.91 -58.38 -68.21
CA ARG A 459 41.53 -59.50 -69.09
C ARG A 459 42.48 -59.68 -70.25
N GLU A 460 42.97 -58.58 -70.83
CA GLU A 460 43.90 -58.62 -71.95
C GLU A 460 45.29 -59.14 -71.53
N VAL A 461 45.77 -58.71 -70.36
CA VAL A 461 47.00 -59.22 -69.74
C VAL A 461 46.88 -60.71 -69.41
N GLU A 462 45.75 -61.16 -68.87
CA GLU A 462 45.47 -62.58 -68.62
C GLU A 462 45.55 -63.39 -69.92
N LYS A 463 44.91 -62.90 -70.99
CA LYS A 463 44.93 -63.54 -72.31
C LYS A 463 46.35 -63.62 -72.89
N MET A 464 47.11 -62.53 -72.84
CA MET A 464 48.52 -62.54 -73.28
C MET A 464 49.40 -63.45 -72.43
N SER A 465 49.13 -63.56 -71.12
CA SER A 465 49.85 -64.49 -70.23
C SER A 465 49.61 -65.95 -70.62
N GLU A 466 48.37 -66.32 -70.93
CA GLU A 466 48.02 -67.65 -71.45
C GLU A 466 48.68 -67.93 -72.80
N GLU A 467 48.66 -66.96 -73.70
CA GLU A 467 49.29 -67.06 -75.01
C GLU A 467 50.82 -67.21 -74.90
N ASN A 468 51.47 -66.44 -74.03
CA ASN A 468 52.90 -66.60 -73.72
C ASN A 468 53.22 -67.98 -73.14
N LYS A 469 52.39 -68.50 -72.22
CA LYS A 469 52.57 -69.87 -71.69
C LYS A 469 52.45 -70.92 -72.79
N ARG A 470 51.54 -70.72 -73.74
CA ARG A 470 51.37 -71.62 -74.90
C ARG A 470 52.60 -71.55 -75.82
N LEU A 471 53.03 -70.36 -76.20
CA LEU A 471 54.22 -70.16 -77.03
C LEU A 471 55.48 -70.73 -76.37
N PHE A 472 55.64 -70.57 -75.06
CA PHE A 472 56.76 -71.16 -74.32
C PHE A 472 56.77 -72.68 -74.39
N LYS A 473 55.59 -73.34 -74.28
CA LYS A 473 55.46 -74.79 -74.47
C LYS A 473 55.79 -75.22 -75.90
N GLU A 474 55.36 -74.45 -76.91
CA GLU A 474 55.69 -74.72 -78.32
C GLU A 474 57.21 -74.59 -78.56
N LEU A 475 57.85 -73.55 -78.01
CA LEU A 475 59.29 -73.34 -78.08
C LEU A 475 60.08 -74.44 -77.36
N GLU A 476 59.60 -74.91 -76.21
CA GLU A 476 60.21 -76.02 -75.47
C GLU A 476 60.06 -77.34 -76.24
N PHE A 477 58.91 -77.56 -76.88
CA PHE A 477 58.69 -78.69 -77.78
C PHE A 477 59.66 -78.67 -78.98
N GLU A 478 59.77 -77.54 -79.68
CA GLU A 478 60.73 -77.40 -80.80
C GLU A 478 62.19 -77.55 -80.35
N ARG A 479 62.55 -76.99 -79.20
CA ARG A 479 63.89 -77.13 -78.63
C ARG A 479 64.20 -78.60 -78.32
N ASN A 480 63.25 -79.33 -77.72
CA ASN A 480 63.38 -80.75 -77.46
C ASN A 480 63.46 -81.58 -78.76
N GLN A 481 62.70 -81.19 -79.80
CA GLN A 481 62.78 -81.79 -81.13
C GLN A 481 64.14 -81.55 -81.79
N THR A 482 64.68 -80.34 -81.69
CA THR A 482 66.01 -79.97 -82.21
C THR A 482 67.14 -80.70 -81.45
N ILE A 483 66.99 -80.88 -80.14
CA ILE A 483 67.94 -81.68 -79.31
C ILE A 483 67.87 -83.16 -79.72
N MET A 484 66.68 -83.71 -79.95
CA MET A 484 66.49 -85.07 -80.47
C MET A 484 67.13 -85.26 -81.85
N GLU A 485 66.96 -84.30 -82.77
CA GLU A 485 67.60 -84.33 -84.09
C GLU A 485 69.14 -84.27 -84.01
N ARG A 486 69.69 -83.53 -83.04
CA ARG A 486 71.14 -83.47 -82.79
C ARG A 486 71.69 -84.75 -82.12
N LEU A 487 70.92 -85.40 -81.25
CA LEU A 487 71.32 -86.65 -80.59
C LEU A 487 71.28 -87.85 -81.55
N LEU A 488 70.32 -87.89 -82.48
CA LEU A 488 70.20 -88.97 -83.47
C LEU A 488 71.25 -88.91 -84.60
N LYS A 489 71.96 -87.78 -84.76
CA LYS A 489 73.02 -87.60 -85.77
C LYS A 489 74.45 -87.93 -85.30
N LYS A 490 74.66 -88.46 -84.09
CA LYS A 490 76.00 -88.84 -83.61
C LYS A 490 76.09 -90.28 -83.07
N LYS A 491 76.25 -91.23 -84.00
CA LYS A 491 77.30 -92.30 -84.06
C LYS A 491 76.99 -93.31 -85.18
N PRO A 492 77.99 -94.00 -85.78
CA PRO A 492 79.45 -93.85 -85.69
C PRO A 492 80.12 -93.63 -87.07
N ASN A 493 81.34 -93.09 -87.04
CA ASN A 493 82.51 -93.68 -87.71
C ASN A 493 83.71 -93.44 -86.80
#